data_AF-C0NAW0-F1
#
_entry.id   AF-C0NAW0-F1
#
_cell.length_a   1.000
_cell.length_b   1.000
_cell.length_c   1.000
_cell.angle_alpha   90.00
_cell.angle_beta   90.00
_cell.angle_gamma   90.00
#
_symmetry.space_group_name_H-M   'P 1'
#
loop_
_entity.id
_entity.type
_entity.pdbx_description
1 polymer ?
#
loop_
_entity_poly.entity_id
_entity_poly.type
_entity_poly.pdbx_seq_one_letter_code
_entity_poly.pdbx_strand_id
1 'polypeptide(L)'
;MQARSATEVFGYRIAAKADEMGIFDALAFKGGTRVKSPGREKQSGRSWASQDLPPRRSYQWPTVALEVAFSESRERVKQDVRMMLRQPRHGEADFIFSRADLSSGK
;
A
#
# COMPACT_ATOMS: atom_id res chain seq x y z
N MET A 1 -18.07 -6.69 5.45
CA MET A 1 -17.33 -6.23 4.25
C MET A 1 -16.19 -7.21 4.02
N GLN A 2 -16.06 -7.81 2.84
CA GLN A 2 -14.92 -8.70 2.53
C GLN A 2 -13.66 -7.85 2.30
N ALA A 3 -12.47 -8.41 2.56
CA ALA A 3 -11.20 -7.71 2.40
C ALA A 3 -11.00 -7.12 0.99
N ARG A 4 -11.52 -7.79 -0.05
CA ARG A 4 -11.51 -7.30 -1.44
C ARG A 4 -12.30 -6.01 -1.61
N SER A 5 -13.58 -5.98 -1.20
CA SER A 5 -14.41 -4.77 -1.31
C SER A 5 -13.83 -3.61 -0.49
N ALA A 6 -13.25 -3.91 0.68
CA ALA A 6 -12.57 -2.90 1.48
C ALA A 6 -11.33 -2.34 0.75
N THR A 7 -10.51 -3.22 0.15
CA THR A 7 -9.36 -2.83 -0.69
C THR A 7 -9.77 -1.89 -1.82
N GLU A 8 -10.92 -2.14 -2.45
CA GLU A 8 -11.45 -1.28 -3.52
C GLU A 8 -11.81 0.11 -2.99
N VAL A 9 -12.59 0.18 -1.91
CA VAL A 9 -12.99 1.44 -1.26
C VAL A 9 -11.78 2.26 -0.81
N PHE A 10 -10.82 1.63 -0.11
CA PHE A 10 -9.59 2.32 0.31
C PHE A 10 -8.75 2.77 -0.88
N GLY A 11 -8.69 1.97 -1.94
CA GLY A 11 -7.98 2.36 -3.15
C GLY A 11 -8.57 3.61 -3.82
N TYR A 12 -9.89 3.78 -3.82
CA TYR A 12 -10.52 5.02 -4.29
C TYR A 12 -10.18 6.22 -3.41
N ARG A 13 -10.09 6.04 -2.08
CA ARG A 13 -9.68 7.11 -1.17
C ARG A 13 -8.23 7.55 -1.37
N ILE A 14 -7.32 6.60 -1.63
CA ILE A 14 -5.93 6.91 -1.97
C ILE A 14 -5.87 7.70 -3.28
N ALA A 15 -6.62 7.28 -4.30
CA ALA A 15 -6.68 7.98 -5.58
C ALA A 15 -7.22 9.41 -5.42
N ALA A 16 -8.35 9.59 -4.71
CA ALA A 16 -8.90 10.91 -4.42
C ALA A 16 -7.91 11.79 -3.64
N LYS A 17 -7.20 11.21 -2.66
CA LYS A 17 -6.20 11.99 -1.91
C LYS A 17 -5.00 12.40 -2.76
N ALA A 18 -4.54 11.52 -3.64
CA ALA A 18 -3.46 11.84 -4.58
C ALA A 18 -3.88 12.93 -5.58
N ASP A 19 -5.15 12.94 -5.98
CA ASP A 19 -5.74 13.96 -6.85
C ASP A 19 -5.81 15.32 -6.14
N GLU A 20 -6.32 15.37 -4.91
CA GLU A 20 -6.28 16.58 -4.06
C GLU A 20 -4.86 17.14 -3.87
N MET A 21 -3.85 16.27 -3.85
CA MET A 21 -2.44 16.65 -3.71
C MET A 21 -1.78 17.02 -5.04
N GLY A 22 -2.46 16.90 -6.18
CA GLY A 22 -1.91 17.17 -7.51
C GLY A 22 -0.83 16.18 -7.95
N ILE A 23 -0.77 14.99 -7.34
CA ILE A 23 0.24 13.96 -7.63
C ILE A 23 -0.35 12.70 -8.28
N PHE A 24 -1.65 12.68 -8.56
CA PHE A 24 -2.31 11.50 -9.13
C PHE A 24 -1.67 11.07 -10.46
N ASP A 25 -1.40 12.02 -11.35
CA ASP A 25 -0.75 11.75 -12.64
C ASP A 25 0.69 11.26 -12.48
N ALA A 26 1.36 11.57 -11.36
CA ALA A 26 2.68 11.04 -11.06
C ALA A 26 2.66 9.57 -10.57
N LEU A 27 1.48 8.99 -10.32
CA LEU A 27 1.32 7.63 -9.83
C LEU A 27 0.82 6.68 -10.93
N ALA A 28 1.63 5.70 -11.29
CA ALA A 28 1.19 4.56 -12.08
C ALA A 28 0.51 3.50 -11.19
N PHE A 29 -0.76 3.22 -11.43
CA PHE A 29 -1.42 2.06 -10.82
C PHE A 29 -0.77 0.75 -11.28
N LYS A 30 -0.44 -0.13 -10.33
CA LYS A 30 0.22 -1.42 -10.59
C LYS A 30 -0.66 -2.63 -10.26
N GLY A 31 -1.86 -2.42 -9.72
CA GLY A 31 -2.71 -3.53 -9.27
C GLY A 31 -2.14 -4.23 -8.05
N GLY A 32 -2.41 -5.54 -7.94
CA GLY A 32 -1.84 -6.36 -6.87
C GLY A 32 -0.41 -6.76 -7.19
N THR A 33 0.58 -6.05 -6.64
CA THR A 33 1.99 -6.36 -6.84
C THR A 33 2.35 -7.58 -6.00
N ARG A 34 2.94 -8.58 -6.65
CA ARG A 34 3.47 -9.78 -5.98
C ARG A 34 4.92 -9.55 -5.59
N VAL A 35 5.19 -9.51 -4.30
CA VAL A 35 6.52 -9.41 -3.73
C VAL A 35 6.97 -10.79 -3.25
N LYS A 36 8.18 -11.17 -3.65
CA LYS A 36 8.84 -12.41 -3.21
C LYS A 36 10.06 -12.06 -2.37
N SER A 37 10.17 -12.69 -1.20
CA SER A 37 11.39 -12.73 -0.37
C SER A 37 11.79 -14.19 -0.12
N PRO A 38 13.03 -14.48 0.33
CA PRO A 38 13.39 -15.83 0.73
C PRO A 38 12.41 -16.35 1.81
N GLY A 39 11.65 -17.39 1.48
CA GLY A 39 10.68 -18.02 2.39
C GLY A 39 9.28 -17.43 2.42
N ARG A 40 8.98 -16.35 1.67
CA ARG A 40 7.62 -15.77 1.64
C ARG A 40 7.27 -15.13 0.31
N GLU A 41 6.03 -15.33 -0.13
CA GLU A 41 5.43 -14.64 -1.27
C GLU A 41 4.17 -13.94 -0.77
N LYS A 42 3.99 -12.67 -1.15
CA LYS A 42 2.82 -11.87 -0.78
C LYS A 42 2.34 -11.08 -1.99
N GLN A 43 1.04 -11.02 -2.20
CA GLN A 43 0.42 -10.15 -3.19
C GLN A 43 -0.29 -9.01 -2.47
N SER A 44 0.04 -7.76 -2.82
CA SER A 44 -0.66 -6.59 -2.31
C SER A 44 -2.10 -6.58 -2.80
N GLY A 45 -3.01 -5.98 -2.04
CA GLY A 45 -4.36 -5.70 -2.53
C GLY A 45 -4.33 -4.71 -3.70
N ARG A 46 -3.67 -3.56 -3.51
CA ARG A 46 -3.40 -2.55 -4.56
C ARG A 46 -2.05 -1.89 -4.32
N SER A 47 -1.46 -1.38 -5.38
CA SER A 47 -0.18 -0.68 -5.31
C SER A 47 -0.03 0.33 -6.44
N TRP A 48 0.79 1.34 -6.18
CA TRP A 48 1.15 2.39 -7.14
C TRP A 48 2.66 2.62 -7.08
N ALA A 49 3.25 3.00 -8.20
CA ALA A 49 4.64 3.43 -8.27
C ALA A 49 4.71 4.81 -8.94
N SER A 50 5.76 5.57 -8.67
CA SER A 50 6.05 6.77 -9.46
C SER A 50 6.10 6.43 -10.96
N GLN A 51 5.50 7.26 -11.81
CA GLN A 51 5.70 7.19 -13.26
C GLN A 51 7.17 7.44 -13.58
N ASP A 52 7.71 8.52 -13.01
CA ASP A 52 9.11 8.89 -13.09
C ASP A 52 9.88 8.24 -11.94
N LEU A 53 10.49 7.09 -12.20
CA LEU A 53 11.42 6.51 -11.24
C LEU A 53 12.75 7.26 -11.29
N PRO A 54 13.29 7.73 -10.14
CA PRO A 54 14.67 8.19 -10.08
C PRO A 54 15.63 7.12 -10.62
N PRO A 55 16.75 7.51 -11.24
CA PRO A 55 17.78 6.56 -11.65
C PRO A 55 18.13 5.63 -10.48
N ARG A 56 18.22 4.32 -10.76
CA ARG A 56 18.46 3.23 -9.78
C ARG A 56 17.23 2.78 -8.96
N ARG A 57 16.04 3.35 -9.15
CA ARG A 57 14.79 2.75 -8.66
C ARG A 57 14.21 1.81 -9.73
N SER A 58 13.59 0.72 -9.28
CA SER A 58 12.94 -0.26 -10.15
C SER A 58 11.43 -0.32 -9.86
N TYR A 59 10.61 -0.57 -10.89
CA TYR A 59 9.17 -0.82 -10.73
C TYR A 59 8.85 -2.09 -9.92
N GLN A 60 9.86 -2.90 -9.59
CA GLN A 60 9.71 -4.07 -8.71
C GLN A 60 9.12 -3.71 -7.34
N TRP A 61 9.33 -2.47 -6.86
CA TRP A 61 8.88 -2.01 -5.55
C TRP A 61 7.88 -0.87 -5.72
N PRO A 62 6.69 -0.96 -5.11
CA PRO A 62 5.72 0.13 -5.17
C PRO A 62 6.17 1.33 -4.30
N THR A 63 5.72 2.52 -4.67
CA THR A 63 5.83 3.75 -3.88
C THR A 63 4.73 3.79 -2.81
N VAL A 64 3.53 3.33 -3.16
CA VAL A 64 2.38 3.21 -2.26
C VAL A 64 1.86 1.78 -2.32
N ALA A 65 1.73 1.14 -1.18
CA ALA A 65 1.14 -0.19 -1.05
C ALA A 65 -0.07 -0.14 -0.12
N LEU A 66 -1.19 -0.73 -0.55
CA LEU A 66 -2.40 -0.87 0.26
C LEU A 66 -2.61 -2.35 0.59
N GLU A 67 -2.60 -2.65 1.88
CA GLU A 67 -3.00 -3.93 2.43
C GLU A 67 -4.25 -3.74 3.30
N VAL A 68 -5.31 -4.48 2.97
CA VAL A 68 -6.49 -4.56 3.83
C VAL A 68 -6.67 -6.01 4.23
N ALA A 69 -6.61 -6.28 5.53
CA ALA A 69 -6.73 -7.62 6.07
C ALA A 69 -7.91 -7.72 7.05
N PHE A 70 -8.52 -8.91 7.10
CA PHE A 70 -9.55 -9.26 8.06
C PHE A 70 -9.05 -10.42 8.93
N SER A 71 -9.30 -10.35 10.23
CA SER A 71 -8.84 -11.35 11.22
C SER A 71 -7.31 -11.54 11.32
N GLU A 72 -6.51 -10.64 10.75
CA GLU A 72 -5.05 -10.62 10.89
C GLU A 72 -4.64 -9.60 11.96
N SER A 73 -3.55 -9.88 12.69
CA SER A 73 -3.04 -8.93 13.69
C SER A 73 -2.44 -7.70 13.03
N ARG A 74 -2.46 -6.57 13.75
CA ARG A 74 -1.84 -5.31 13.31
C ARG A 74 -0.34 -5.50 13.01
N GLU A 75 0.33 -6.31 13.82
CA GLU A 75 1.76 -6.64 13.71
C GLU A 75 2.05 -7.44 12.44
N ARG A 76 1.17 -8.36 12.06
CA ARG A 76 1.29 -9.14 10.83
C ARG A 76 1.07 -8.27 9.60
N VAL A 77 0.06 -7.40 9.62
CA VAL A 77 -0.17 -6.43 8.53
C VAL A 77 1.01 -5.46 8.39
N LYS A 78 1.60 -4.99 9.52
CA LYS A 78 2.85 -4.21 9.53
C LYS A 78 3.99 -4.94 8.82
N GLN A 79 4.18 -6.22 9.13
CA GLN A 79 5.22 -7.01 8.52
C GLN A 79 5.01 -7.18 7.02
N ASP A 80 3.77 -7.33 6.57
CA ASP A 80 3.41 -7.42 5.15
C ASP A 80 3.71 -6.12 4.41
N VAL A 81 3.33 -4.98 4.98
CA VAL A 81 3.64 -3.65 4.41
C VAL A 81 5.14 -3.40 4.35
N ARG A 82 5.88 -3.72 5.43
CA ARG A 82 7.36 -3.63 5.44
C ARG A 82 8.03 -4.56 4.42
N MET A 83 7.45 -5.73 4.18
CA MET A 83 7.93 -6.64 3.14
C MET A 83 7.71 -6.04 1.75
N MET A 84 6.59 -5.36 1.52
CA MET A 84 6.28 -4.72 0.24
C MET A 84 7.14 -3.47 -0.02
N LEU A 85 7.43 -2.69 1.01
CA LEU A 85 8.29 -1.51 0.94
C LEU A 85 9.73 -1.91 1.28
N ARG A 86 10.50 -2.41 0.30
CA ARG A 86 11.90 -2.79 0.57
C ARG A 86 12.71 -1.58 1.04
N GLN A 87 13.17 -1.68 2.28
CA GLN A 87 14.10 -0.83 3.04
C GLN A 87 13.56 0.53 3.52
N PRO A 88 13.52 0.76 4.85
CA PRO A 88 13.09 2.04 5.44
C PRO A 88 14.05 3.21 5.19
N ARG A 89 15.10 3.08 4.36
CA ARG A 89 16.09 4.16 4.21
C ARG A 89 15.59 5.39 3.42
N HIS A 90 14.53 5.29 2.63
CA HIS A 90 14.14 6.39 1.73
C HIS A 90 12.63 6.56 1.51
N GLY A 91 11.78 6.17 2.47
CA GLY A 91 10.34 6.40 2.37
C GLY A 91 9.64 5.95 3.63
N GLU A 92 9.53 6.84 4.61
CA GLU A 92 8.71 6.63 5.82
C GLU A 92 7.33 7.24 5.59
N ALA A 93 6.32 6.38 5.42
CA ALA A 93 4.93 6.72 5.68
C ALA A 93 4.17 5.44 6.03
N ASP A 94 4.26 5.04 7.31
CA ASP A 94 3.52 3.90 7.86
C ASP A 94 2.18 4.40 8.44
N PHE A 95 1.12 4.48 7.64
CA PHE A 95 -0.24 4.62 8.17
C PHE A 95 -0.92 3.25 8.20
N ILE A 96 -1.24 2.79 9.41
CA ILE A 96 -1.99 1.53 9.60
C ILE A 96 -3.22 1.86 10.42
N PHE A 97 -4.35 1.81 9.72
CA PHE A 97 -5.68 1.92 10.31
C PHE A 97 -6.22 0.53 10.60
N SER A 98 -6.55 0.28 11.86
CA SER A 98 -7.42 -0.79 12.30
C SER A 98 -8.89 -0.34 12.18
N ARG A 99 -9.83 -1.29 12.32
CA ARG A 99 -11.26 -0.94 12.41
C ARG A 99 -11.53 0.05 13.55
N ALA A 100 -10.79 -0.04 14.65
CA ALA A 100 -10.92 0.87 15.79
C ALA A 100 -10.58 2.32 15.39
N ASP A 101 -9.50 2.51 14.63
CA ASP A 101 -9.07 3.84 14.15
C ASP A 101 -10.09 4.50 13.22
N LEU A 102 -10.87 3.68 12.48
CA LEU A 102 -11.96 4.17 11.62
C LEU A 102 -13.23 4.47 12.40
N SER A 103 -13.45 3.79 13.53
CA SER A 103 -14.63 3.99 14.38
C SER A 103 -14.50 5.13 15.38
N SER A 104 -13.26 5.56 15.68
CA SER A 104 -12.99 6.70 16.57
C SER A 104 -13.15 8.07 15.90
N GLY A 105 -13.45 8.11 14.60
CA GLY A 105 -13.78 9.35 13.88
C GLY A 105 -15.24 9.76 14.07
N LYS A 106 -15.68 9.94 15.33
CA LYS A 106 -16.86 10.72 15.68
C LYS A 106 -16.44 12.03 16.32
#